data_AF-A0A7N4V0I7-F1
#
_entry.id   AF-A0A7N4V0I7-F1
#
_cell.length_a   1.000
_cell.length_b   1.000
_cell.length_c   1.000
_cell.angle_alpha   90.00
_cell.angle_beta   90.00
_cell.angle_gamma   90.00
#
_symmetry.space_group_name_H-M   'P 1'
#
loop_
_entity.id
_entity.type
_entity.pdbx_description
1 polymer ?
#
loop_
_entity_poly.entity_id
_entity_poly.type
_entity_poly.pdbx_seq_one_letter_code
_entity_poly.pdbx_strand_id
1 'polypeptide(L)'
;MSLDLHDLLLCCRQLENDRATERRKEVEKFKHLIRDPETVKHLDRNSDSRQGKYLNWDAVFRFLQKYIQKETECLRTAKPNVSASTQASRQKKMQEITSLVKYFIKCANKRAPRLKCQELLNYVMDTVKDSSSGTTYGADYSNILLKDILSVRKYWCEISQHHWSGMFF
;
A
#
# COMPACT_ATOMS: atom_id res chain seq x y z
N MET A 1 -18.79 12.83 -10.80
CA MET A 1 -18.04 11.72 -10.18
C MET A 1 -18.86 10.48 -10.45
N SER A 2 -18.28 9.42 -11.03
CA SER A 2 -19.02 8.17 -11.26
C SER A 2 -19.39 7.52 -9.93
N LEU A 3 -20.46 6.73 -9.92
CA LEU A 3 -20.92 6.01 -8.72
C LEU A 3 -19.83 5.08 -8.18
N ASP A 4 -19.09 4.41 -9.05
CA ASP A 4 -18.03 3.47 -8.67
C ASP A 4 -16.86 4.16 -7.96
N LEU A 5 -16.46 5.35 -8.44
CA LEU A 5 -15.45 6.17 -7.76
C LEU A 5 -15.95 6.72 -6.42
N HIS A 6 -17.26 6.99 -6.31
CA HIS A 6 -17.85 7.39 -5.04
C HIS A 6 -17.79 6.27 -4.02
N ASP A 7 -18.17 5.05 -4.42
CA ASP A 7 -18.13 3.88 -3.56
C ASP A 7 -16.71 3.54 -3.12
N LEU A 8 -15.73 3.65 -4.02
CA LEU A 8 -14.31 3.50 -3.68
C LEU A 8 -13.86 4.59 -2.69
N LEU A 9 -14.23 5.85 -2.91
CA LEU A 9 -13.87 6.94 -2.00
C LEU A 9 -14.47 6.72 -0.60
N LEU A 10 -15.73 6.31 -0.51
CA LEU A 10 -16.38 6.00 0.76
C LEU A 10 -15.68 4.83 1.45
N CYS A 11 -15.37 3.76 0.72
CA CYS A 11 -14.62 2.61 1.23
C CYS A 11 -13.24 3.04 1.76
N CYS A 12 -12.50 3.86 0.99
CA CYS A 12 -11.19 4.38 1.40
C CYS A 12 -11.25 5.18 2.71
N ARG A 13 -12.29 5.99 2.91
CA ARG A 13 -12.49 6.72 4.18
C ARG A 13 -12.76 5.76 5.35
N GLN A 14 -13.48 4.67 5.11
CA GLN A 14 -13.75 3.67 6.14
C GLN A 14 -12.54 2.78 6.46
N LEU A 15 -11.51 2.72 5.60
CA LEU A 15 -10.23 2.10 5.97
C LEU A 15 -9.55 2.83 7.14
N GLU A 16 -9.85 4.11 7.35
CA GLU A 16 -9.33 4.88 8.50
C GLU A 16 -10.18 4.70 9.78
N ASN A 17 -11.25 3.90 9.78
CA ASN A 17 -12.16 3.70 10.91
C ASN A 17 -11.43 3.24 12.19
N ASP A 18 -11.84 3.68 13.37
CA ASP A 18 -11.21 3.29 14.64
C ASP A 18 -11.45 1.83 15.02
N ARG A 19 -12.57 1.25 14.57
CA ARG A 19 -12.93 -0.14 14.85
C ARG A 19 -12.21 -1.09 13.90
N ALA A 20 -11.36 -1.96 14.45
CA ALA A 20 -10.59 -2.93 13.68
C ALA A 20 -11.46 -3.91 12.86
N THR A 21 -12.64 -4.28 13.38
CA THR A 21 -13.59 -5.15 12.67
C THR A 21 -14.17 -4.48 11.43
N GLU A 22 -14.47 -3.19 11.50
CA GLU A 22 -14.99 -2.42 10.36
C GLU A 22 -13.90 -2.23 9.31
N ARG A 23 -12.67 -1.86 9.73
CA ARG A 23 -11.55 -1.78 8.78
C ARG A 23 -11.32 -3.10 8.03
N ARG A 24 -11.41 -4.25 8.73
CA ARG A 24 -11.22 -5.57 8.10
C ARG A 24 -12.29 -5.87 7.04
N LYS A 25 -13.55 -5.52 7.29
CA LYS A 25 -14.64 -5.68 6.30
C LYS A 25 -14.37 -4.82 5.08
N GLU A 26 -13.96 -3.58 5.30
CA GLU A 26 -13.72 -2.61 4.22
C GLU A 26 -12.51 -2.98 3.36
N VAL A 27 -11.51 -3.68 3.88
CA VAL A 27 -10.40 -4.21 3.05
C VAL A 27 -10.87 -5.17 1.96
N GLU A 28 -11.83 -6.05 2.27
CA GLU A 28 -12.34 -7.00 1.27
C GLU A 28 -13.21 -6.31 0.21
N LYS A 29 -13.99 -5.31 0.62
CA LYS A 29 -14.72 -4.41 -0.29
C LYS A 29 -13.74 -3.60 -1.16
N PHE A 30 -12.70 -3.04 -0.55
CA PHE A 30 -11.65 -2.29 -1.23
C PHE A 30 -10.98 -3.13 -2.32
N LYS A 31 -10.57 -4.37 -2.01
CA LYS A 31 -9.99 -5.30 -3.00
C LYS A 31 -10.91 -5.56 -4.20
N HIS A 32 -12.22 -5.60 -3.98
CA HIS A 32 -13.22 -5.73 -5.04
C HIS A 32 -13.34 -4.47 -5.89
N LEU A 33 -13.38 -3.29 -5.27
CA LEU A 33 -13.53 -2.02 -5.99
C LEU A 33 -12.29 -1.69 -6.83
N ILE A 34 -11.07 -1.93 -6.32
CA ILE A 34 -9.85 -1.62 -7.09
C ILE A 34 -9.58 -2.55 -8.28
N ARG A 35 -10.37 -3.62 -8.45
CA ARG A 35 -10.32 -4.52 -9.62
C ARG A 35 -11.53 -4.37 -10.53
N ASP A 36 -12.54 -3.62 -10.11
CA ASP A 36 -13.73 -3.36 -10.91
C ASP A 36 -13.34 -2.61 -12.20
N PRO A 37 -13.76 -3.08 -13.40
CA PRO A 37 -13.32 -2.50 -14.66
C PRO A 37 -13.62 -1.00 -14.81
N GLU A 38 -14.79 -0.55 -14.37
CA GLU A 38 -15.18 0.86 -14.49
C GLU A 38 -14.42 1.73 -13.49
N THR A 39 -14.26 1.26 -12.25
CA THR A 39 -13.41 1.91 -11.25
C THR A 39 -11.98 2.06 -11.75
N VAL A 40 -11.39 0.98 -12.26
CA VAL A 40 -10.04 0.96 -12.83
C VAL A 40 -9.89 1.93 -14.00
N LYS A 41 -10.84 1.94 -14.94
CA LYS A 41 -10.85 2.83 -16.09
C LYS A 41 -10.86 4.30 -15.67
N HIS A 42 -11.66 4.64 -14.65
CA HIS A 42 -11.69 5.98 -14.10
C HIS A 42 -10.37 6.35 -13.38
N LEU A 43 -9.82 5.45 -12.56
CA LEU A 43 -8.55 5.69 -11.87
C LEU A 43 -7.38 5.86 -12.83
N ASP A 44 -7.31 5.03 -13.88
CA ASP A 44 -6.31 5.13 -14.95
C ASP A 44 -6.41 6.49 -15.64
N ARG A 45 -7.62 6.85 -16.12
CA ARG A 45 -7.88 8.14 -16.77
C ARG A 45 -7.49 9.33 -15.87
N ASN A 46 -7.85 9.28 -14.60
CA ASN A 46 -7.59 10.36 -13.65
C ASN A 46 -6.11 10.46 -13.28
N SER A 47 -5.37 9.34 -13.28
CA SER A 47 -3.92 9.32 -13.02
C SER A 47 -3.15 9.85 -14.24
N ASP A 48 -3.65 9.56 -15.44
CA ASP A 48 -3.05 10.03 -16.71
C ASP A 48 -3.36 11.51 -16.96
N SER A 49 -4.53 11.99 -16.50
CA SER A 49 -4.85 13.40 -16.50
C SER A 49 -4.06 14.10 -15.40
N ARG A 50 -3.15 15.03 -15.74
CA ARG A 50 -2.39 15.82 -14.76
C ARG A 50 -3.25 16.75 -13.88
N GLN A 51 -4.58 16.60 -13.93
CA GLN A 51 -5.55 17.33 -13.15
C GLN A 51 -5.81 16.59 -11.83
N GLY A 52 -5.18 17.02 -10.75
CA GLY A 52 -5.29 16.42 -9.40
C GLY A 52 -6.65 16.60 -8.70
N LYS A 53 -7.74 16.83 -9.44
CA LYS A 53 -9.07 17.14 -8.89
C LYS A 53 -9.88 15.88 -8.56
N TYR A 54 -9.58 14.75 -9.20
CA TYR A 54 -10.36 13.52 -9.06
C TYR A 54 -9.56 12.42 -8.37
N LEU A 55 -10.28 11.46 -7.79
CA LEU A 55 -9.68 10.27 -7.18
C LEU A 55 -8.85 9.51 -8.23
N ASN A 56 -7.57 9.29 -7.93
CA ASN A 56 -6.60 8.61 -8.79
C ASN A 56 -5.81 7.58 -7.98
N TRP A 57 -4.92 6.82 -8.64
CA TRP A 57 -4.17 5.75 -7.98
C TRP A 57 -3.33 6.24 -6.79
N ASP A 58 -2.67 7.40 -6.90
CA ASP A 58 -1.88 7.96 -5.79
C ASP A 58 -2.75 8.35 -4.59
N ALA A 59 -3.91 8.96 -4.84
CA ALA A 59 -4.84 9.31 -3.76
C ALA A 59 -5.36 8.07 -3.04
N VAL A 60 -5.71 7.01 -3.77
CA VAL A 60 -6.10 5.72 -3.19
C VAL A 60 -4.93 5.10 -2.41
N PHE A 61 -3.71 5.20 -2.94
CA PHE A 61 -2.52 4.71 -2.26
C PHE A 61 -2.30 5.39 -0.91
N ARG A 62 -2.51 6.71 -0.81
CA ARG A 62 -2.42 7.42 0.47
C ARG A 62 -3.42 6.95 1.52
N PHE A 63 -4.66 6.63 1.12
CA PHE A 63 -5.62 6.01 2.03
C PHE A 63 -5.14 4.64 2.51
N LEU A 64 -4.60 3.83 1.60
CA LEU A 64 -4.03 2.53 1.92
C LEU A 64 -2.83 2.65 2.87
N GLN A 65 -1.92 3.60 2.65
CA GLN A 65 -0.77 3.85 3.54
C GLN A 65 -1.21 4.16 4.96
N LYS A 66 -2.21 5.04 5.13
CA LYS A 66 -2.76 5.37 6.46
C LYS A 66 -3.40 4.17 7.15
N TYR A 67 -4.17 3.35 6.40
CA TYR A 67 -4.71 2.10 6.93
C TYR A 67 -3.60 1.19 7.46
N ILE A 68 -2.53 1.02 6.70
CA ILE A 68 -1.41 0.15 7.06
C ILE A 68 -0.66 0.69 8.27
N GLN A 69 -0.43 1.99 8.33
CA GLN A 69 0.17 2.64 9.49
C GLN A 69 -0.65 2.34 10.76
N LYS A 70 -1.98 2.49 10.67
CA LYS A 70 -2.89 2.22 11.79
C LYS A 70 -2.87 0.75 12.21
N GLU A 71 -2.88 -0.18 11.27
CA GLU A 71 -2.77 -1.62 11.56
C GLU A 71 -1.43 -1.99 12.18
N THR A 72 -0.34 -1.39 11.70
CA THR A 72 1.02 -1.64 12.19
C THR A 72 1.22 -1.07 13.59
N GLU A 73 0.69 0.12 13.87
CA GLU A 73 0.70 0.71 15.21
C GLU A 73 -0.07 -0.13 16.24
N CYS A 74 -1.23 -0.67 15.83
CA CYS A 74 -1.99 -1.63 16.65
C CYS A 74 -1.19 -2.90 16.97
N LEU A 75 -0.36 -3.36 16.04
CA LEU A 75 0.52 -4.51 16.25
C LEU A 75 1.72 -4.18 17.16
N ARG A 76 2.28 -2.97 17.03
CA ARG A 76 3.45 -2.50 17.80
C ARG A 76 3.12 -2.22 19.27
N THR A 77 1.95 -1.65 19.55
CA THR A 77 1.50 -1.35 20.92
C THR A 77 1.08 -2.61 21.70
N ALA A 78 0.93 -3.75 21.03
CA ALA A 78 0.56 -5.00 21.66
C ALA A 78 1.75 -5.65 22.38
N LYS A 79 1.52 -6.22 23.57
CA LYS A 79 2.58 -6.80 24.44
C LYS A 79 3.52 -7.75 23.67
N PRO A 80 4.85 -7.66 23.84
CA PRO A 80 5.80 -8.50 23.10
C PRO A 80 5.82 -9.96 23.60
N ASN A 81 5.65 -10.19 24.90
CA ASN A 81 5.66 -11.52 25.51
C ASN A 81 4.26 -12.16 25.47
N VAL A 82 3.93 -12.74 24.32
CA VAL A 82 2.65 -13.44 24.10
C VAL A 82 2.90 -14.89 23.70
N SER A 83 1.84 -15.71 23.76
CA SER A 83 1.90 -17.10 23.30
C SER A 83 2.39 -17.20 21.85
N ALA A 84 3.00 -18.33 21.50
CA ALA A 84 3.41 -18.65 20.13
C ALA A 84 2.22 -18.52 19.14
N SER A 85 1.01 -18.93 19.55
CA SER A 85 -0.21 -18.78 18.74
C SER A 85 -0.59 -17.31 18.48
N THR A 86 -0.38 -16.43 19.45
CA THR A 86 -0.61 -14.99 19.30
C THR A 86 0.44 -14.37 18.39
N GLN A 87 1.70 -14.76 18.55
CA GLN A 87 2.80 -14.30 17.69
C GLN A 87 2.58 -14.71 16.23
N ALA A 88 2.17 -15.97 15.99
CA ALA A 88 1.82 -16.46 14.65
C ALA A 88 0.64 -15.69 14.04
N SER A 89 -0.38 -15.35 14.83
CA SER A 89 -1.51 -14.54 14.38
C SER A 89 -1.08 -13.13 13.97
N ARG A 90 -0.14 -12.51 14.70
CA ARG A 90 0.44 -11.21 14.34
C ARG A 90 1.26 -11.28 13.05
N GLN A 91 2.08 -12.32 12.90
CA GLN A 91 2.85 -12.55 11.67
C GLN A 91 1.94 -12.72 10.46
N LYS A 92 0.88 -13.53 10.59
CA LYS A 92 -0.13 -13.70 9.53
C LYS A 92 -0.79 -12.37 9.15
N LYS A 93 -1.19 -11.58 10.15
CA LYS A 93 -1.78 -10.26 9.91
C LYS A 93 -0.83 -9.31 9.19
N MET A 94 0.46 -9.35 9.53
CA MET A 94 1.49 -8.58 8.83
C MET A 94 1.66 -9.03 7.37
N GLN A 95 1.67 -10.35 7.12
CA GLN A 95 1.72 -10.89 5.75
C GLN A 95 0.49 -10.48 4.92
N GLU A 96 -0.70 -10.46 5.53
CA GLU A 96 -1.93 -9.99 4.89
C GLU A 96 -1.82 -8.50 4.50
N ILE A 97 -1.25 -7.66 5.37
CA ILE A 97 -0.96 -6.25 5.10
C ILE A 97 0.01 -6.09 3.92
N THR A 98 1.16 -6.79 3.94
CA THR A 98 2.14 -6.68 2.86
C THR A 98 1.58 -7.23 1.53
N SER A 99 0.80 -8.30 1.60
CA SER A 99 0.10 -8.86 0.44
C SER A 99 -0.89 -7.88 -0.17
N LEU A 100 -1.59 -7.09 0.66
CA LEU A 100 -2.50 -6.05 0.20
C LEU A 100 -1.76 -4.93 -0.55
N VAL A 101 -0.61 -4.47 -0.04
CA VAL A 101 0.25 -3.49 -0.74
C VAL A 101 0.67 -4.02 -2.09
N LYS A 102 1.22 -5.24 -2.12
CA LYS A 102 1.67 -5.88 -3.36
C LYS A 102 0.52 -6.03 -4.36
N TYR A 103 -0.65 -6.45 -3.89
CA TYR A 103 -1.83 -6.57 -4.72
C TYR A 103 -2.26 -5.22 -5.31
N PHE A 104 -2.28 -4.17 -4.48
CA PHE A 104 -2.60 -2.81 -4.92
C PHE A 104 -1.62 -2.30 -5.99
N ILE A 105 -0.31 -2.43 -5.77
CA ILE A 105 0.72 -2.00 -6.74
C ILE A 105 0.52 -2.73 -8.07
N LYS A 106 0.30 -4.05 -8.04
CA LYS A 106 0.01 -4.84 -9.24
C LYS A 106 -1.25 -4.36 -9.95
N CYS A 107 -2.32 -4.06 -9.22
CA CYS A 107 -3.55 -3.53 -9.80
C CYS A 107 -3.32 -2.17 -10.47
N ALA A 108 -2.63 -1.25 -9.80
CA ALA A 108 -2.33 0.08 -10.34
C ALA A 108 -1.42 0.02 -11.58
N ASN A 109 -0.43 -0.88 -11.56
CA ASN A 109 0.60 -0.96 -12.59
C ASN A 109 0.29 -1.92 -13.74
N LYS A 110 -0.83 -2.67 -13.67
CA LYS A 110 -1.19 -3.70 -14.66
C LYS A 110 -1.18 -3.20 -16.10
N ARG A 111 -1.55 -1.93 -16.34
CA ARG A 111 -1.70 -1.34 -17.67
C ARG A 111 -0.61 -0.33 -18.00
N ALA A 112 -0.12 0.39 -17.00
CA ALA A 112 1.06 1.26 -17.06
C ALA A 112 1.49 1.58 -15.62
N PRO A 113 2.77 1.87 -15.36
CA PRO A 113 3.21 2.29 -14.03
C PRO A 113 2.66 3.69 -13.70
N ARG A 114 1.57 3.74 -12.91
CA ARG A 114 0.79 4.97 -12.67
C ARG A 114 0.97 5.59 -11.29
N LEU A 115 1.51 4.84 -10.35
CA LEU A 115 1.93 5.42 -9.06
C LEU A 115 3.10 6.38 -9.28
N LYS A 116 3.20 7.41 -8.46
CA LYS A 116 4.40 8.25 -8.38
C LYS A 116 5.54 7.46 -7.75
N CYS A 117 6.68 7.40 -8.44
CA CYS A 117 7.86 6.68 -7.94
C CYS A 117 8.27 7.15 -6.56
N GLN A 118 8.27 8.47 -6.33
CA GLN A 118 8.70 9.07 -5.07
C GLN A 118 7.83 8.65 -3.88
N GLU A 119 6.50 8.71 -4.03
CA GLU A 119 5.55 8.34 -2.96
C GLU A 119 5.65 6.83 -2.67
N LEU A 120 5.83 6.01 -3.71
CA LEU A 120 5.96 4.55 -3.59
C LEU A 120 7.30 4.13 -2.97
N LEU A 121 8.41 4.71 -3.42
CA LEU A 121 9.75 4.38 -2.96
C LEU A 121 9.94 4.78 -1.50
N ASN A 122 9.56 6.00 -1.13
CA ASN A 122 9.67 6.47 0.26
C ASN A 122 8.91 5.53 1.20
N TYR A 123 7.68 5.18 0.86
CA TYR A 123 6.88 4.27 1.68
C TYR A 123 7.52 2.89 1.88
N VAL A 124 8.01 2.27 0.80
CA VAL A 124 8.65 0.95 0.89
C VAL A 124 9.97 1.06 1.66
N MET A 125 10.74 2.11 1.45
CA MET A 125 12.02 2.33 2.13
C MET A 125 11.84 2.60 3.62
N ASP A 126 10.91 3.46 4.01
CA ASP A 126 10.59 3.75 5.41
C ASP A 126 10.16 2.46 6.13
N THR A 127 9.34 1.63 5.46
CA THR A 127 8.90 0.35 6.02
C THR A 127 10.06 -0.66 6.16
N VAL A 128 10.98 -0.72 5.20
CA VAL A 128 12.17 -1.59 5.28
C VAL A 128 13.11 -1.12 6.39
N LYS A 129 13.34 0.18 6.54
CA LYS A 129 14.18 0.76 7.59
C LYS A 129 13.59 0.57 8.99
N ASP A 130 12.28 0.70 9.14
CA ASP A 130 11.63 0.38 10.41
C ASP A 130 11.76 -1.11 10.74
N SER A 131 11.77 -1.99 9.73
CA SER A 131 11.83 -3.44 9.91
C SER A 131 13.22 -4.01 10.25
N SER A 132 14.30 -3.29 9.92
CA SER A 132 15.68 -3.69 10.25
C SER A 132 15.93 -3.75 11.76
N SER A 133 14.96 -3.29 12.56
CA SER A 133 14.85 -3.54 14.00
C SER A 133 14.44 -4.98 14.39
N GLY A 134 14.34 -5.92 13.43
CA GLY A 134 14.27 -7.37 13.71
C GLY A 134 12.98 -8.06 13.31
N THR A 135 12.28 -7.61 12.26
CA THR A 135 10.97 -8.15 11.88
C THR A 135 10.95 -8.78 10.50
N THR A 136 10.28 -9.93 10.38
CA THR A 136 10.22 -10.78 9.17
C THR A 136 9.59 -10.10 7.96
N TYR A 137 8.87 -8.98 8.12
CA TYR A 137 8.22 -8.30 7.01
C TYR A 137 9.17 -7.41 6.19
N GLY A 138 10.38 -7.13 6.68
CA GLY A 138 11.41 -6.45 5.90
C GLY A 138 11.78 -7.21 4.63
N ALA A 139 11.77 -8.55 4.68
CA ALA A 139 12.00 -9.40 3.51
C ALA A 139 10.89 -9.27 2.47
N ASP A 140 9.63 -9.16 2.90
CA ASP A 140 8.49 -9.02 2.01
C ASP A 140 8.49 -7.64 1.31
N TYR A 141 8.79 -6.56 2.04
CA TYR A 141 8.93 -5.23 1.43
C TYR A 141 10.19 -5.11 0.56
N SER A 142 11.28 -5.78 0.92
CA SER A 142 12.45 -5.92 0.05
C SER A 142 12.08 -6.64 -1.25
N ASN A 143 11.20 -7.65 -1.19
CA ASN A 143 10.68 -8.31 -2.38
C ASN A 143 9.87 -7.37 -3.27
N ILE A 144 9.02 -6.52 -2.68
CA ILE A 144 8.25 -5.49 -3.40
C ILE A 144 9.20 -4.49 -4.07
N LEU A 145 10.20 -4.00 -3.33
CA LEU A 145 11.21 -3.09 -3.85
C LEU A 145 11.90 -3.70 -5.09
N LEU A 146 12.43 -4.90 -4.98
CA LEU A 146 13.16 -5.55 -6.07
C LEU A 146 12.26 -5.88 -7.27
N LYS A 147 11.07 -6.46 -7.02
CA LYS A 147 10.25 -7.06 -8.08
C LYS A 147 9.18 -6.14 -8.66
N ASP A 148 8.70 -5.17 -7.90
CA ASP A 148 7.57 -4.33 -8.28
C ASP A 148 7.96 -2.85 -8.43
N ILE A 149 9.14 -2.44 -7.94
CA ILE A 149 9.68 -1.07 -8.09
C ILE A 149 10.91 -1.06 -9.01
N LEU A 150 12.02 -1.67 -8.60
CA LEU A 150 13.30 -1.60 -9.30
C LEU A 150 13.29 -2.31 -10.66
N SER A 151 12.42 -3.32 -10.83
CA SER A 151 12.21 -3.99 -12.12
C SER A 151 11.46 -3.12 -13.14
N VAL A 152 10.78 -2.06 -12.69
CA VAL A 152 9.93 -1.22 -13.53
C VAL A 152 10.76 -0.03 -14.03
N ARG A 153 11.04 -0.03 -15.34
CA ARG A 153 11.90 0.99 -15.99
C ARG A 153 11.49 2.43 -15.68
N LYS A 154 10.19 2.75 -15.64
CA LYS A 154 9.71 4.10 -15.28
C LYS A 154 10.24 4.52 -13.92
N TYR A 155 10.04 3.66 -12.91
CA TYR A 155 10.45 3.97 -11.54
C TYR A 155 11.95 4.07 -11.45
N TRP A 156 12.68 3.09 -11.97
CA TRP A 156 14.14 3.11 -11.99
C TRP A 156 14.71 4.44 -12.51
N CYS A 157 14.17 4.97 -13.61
CA CYS A 157 14.62 6.24 -14.18
C CYS A 157 14.26 7.48 -13.34
N GLU A 158 13.25 7.39 -12.47
CA GLU A 158 12.82 8.48 -11.58
C GLU A 158 13.57 8.46 -10.23
N ILE A 159 14.29 7.38 -9.90
CA ILE A 159 15.07 7.28 -8.65
C ILE A 159 16.34 8.14 -8.76
N SER A 160 16.37 9.25 -8.01
CA SER A 160 17.57 10.10 -7.91
C SER A 160 18.69 9.44 -7.09
N GLN A 161 19.93 9.93 -7.28
CA GLN A 161 21.11 9.47 -6.53
C GLN A 161 20.94 9.57 -5.00
N HIS A 162 20.22 10.57 -4.51
CA HIS A 162 19.94 10.71 -3.08
C HIS A 162 19.12 9.53 -2.53
N HIS A 163 18.14 9.03 -3.29
CA HIS A 163 17.38 7.86 -2.89
C HIS A 163 18.24 6.61 -2.86
N TRP A 164 19.12 6.44 -3.86
CA TRP A 164 20.07 5.32 -3.89
C TRP A 164 20.97 5.31 -2.66
N SER A 165 21.54 6.46 -2.28
CA SER A 165 22.33 6.56 -1.05
C SER A 165 21.52 6.15 0.18
N GLY A 166 20.29 6.64 0.31
CA GLY A 166 19.41 6.25 1.42
C GLY A 166 18.97 4.78 1.42
N MET A 167 19.25 4.00 0.37
CA MET A 167 18.96 2.56 0.33
C MET A 167 20.09 1.69 0.85
N PHE A 168 21.33 2.15 0.72
CA PHE A 168 22.55 1.39 1.07
C PHE A 168 23.23 1.86 2.35
N PHE A 169 22.79 3.00 2.91
CA PHE A 169 23.25 3.59 4.17
C PHE A 169 22.07 3.70 5.16
#